data_AF-A0A1D1ZMP5-F1
#
_entry.id   AF-A0A1D1ZMP5-F1
#
_cell.length_a   1.000
_cell.length_b   1.000
_cell.length_c   1.000
_cell.angle_alpha   90.00
_cell.angle_beta   90.00
_cell.angle_gamma   90.00
#
_symmetry.space_group_name_H-M   'P 1'
#
loop_
_entity.id
_entity.type
_entity.pdbx_description
1 polymer ?
#
loop_
_entity_poly.entity_id
_entity_poly.type
_entity_poly.pdbx_seq_one_letter_code
_entity_poly.pdbx_strand_id
1 'polypeptide(L)'
;MVDYFLTNNVLAHFAQILQQRANRRGGVAQQVLQTLSILLQNVRTQQTVYYLFSNNHINDIVGMAFDFEDDEVLGYYINLLKTISLRLNEATVQFFFQAGGPGTPASLPLYSEAVKFINHRDGMVRAAVKTLTLNVYAIPLPALHAYLTAPPAAGYLDSLATYLAEQCGELDRR
;
A
#
# COMPACT_ATOMS: atom_id res chain seq x y z
N MET A 1 2.43 -14.60 -19.15
CA MET A 1 2.60 -14.58 -17.67
C MET A 1 1.33 -14.06 -17.00
N VAL A 2 0.88 -12.84 -17.31
CA VAL A 2 -0.37 -12.28 -16.75
C VAL A 2 -1.58 -13.15 -17.07
N ASP A 3 -1.77 -13.56 -18.34
CA ASP A 3 -2.93 -14.38 -18.73
C ASP A 3 -3.00 -15.69 -17.95
N TYR A 4 -1.88 -16.40 -17.81
CA TYR A 4 -1.80 -17.62 -16.99
C TYR A 4 -2.19 -17.35 -15.53
N PHE A 5 -1.74 -16.24 -14.96
CA PHE A 5 -2.03 -15.84 -13.59
C PHE A 5 -3.54 -15.63 -13.36
N LEU A 6 -4.20 -15.00 -14.34
CA LEU A 6 -5.65 -14.77 -14.34
C LEU A 6 -6.42 -16.08 -14.53
N THR A 7 -6.08 -16.87 -15.57
CA THR A 7 -6.79 -18.11 -15.91
C THR A 7 -6.75 -19.15 -14.80
N ASN A 8 -5.66 -19.19 -14.02
CA ASN A 8 -5.50 -20.17 -12.94
C ASN A 8 -5.86 -19.63 -11.54
N ASN A 9 -6.46 -18.44 -11.46
CA ASN A 9 -6.85 -17.79 -10.21
C ASN A 9 -5.70 -17.73 -9.17
N VAL A 10 -4.47 -17.46 -9.62
CA VAL A 10 -3.27 -17.57 -8.78
C VAL A 10 -3.30 -16.55 -7.62
N LEU A 11 -3.97 -15.41 -7.83
CA LEU A 11 -4.16 -14.37 -6.81
C LEU A 11 -4.93 -14.89 -5.59
N ALA A 12 -5.99 -15.67 -5.82
CA ALA A 12 -6.76 -16.28 -4.73
C ALA A 12 -5.91 -17.28 -3.94
N HIS A 13 -5.11 -18.09 -4.65
CA HIS A 13 -4.20 -19.05 -4.01
C HIS A 13 -3.13 -18.34 -3.18
N PHE A 14 -2.57 -17.23 -3.66
CA PHE A 14 -1.61 -16.42 -2.91
C PHE A 14 -2.25 -15.83 -1.65
N ALA A 15 -3.45 -15.24 -1.76
CA ALA A 15 -4.17 -14.74 -0.59
C ALA A 15 -4.42 -15.88 0.43
N GLN A 16 -4.86 -17.05 -0.03
CA GLN A 16 -5.12 -18.22 0.82
C GLN A 16 -3.86 -18.74 1.52
N ILE A 17 -2.72 -18.82 0.82
CA ILE A 17 -1.44 -19.22 1.41
C ILE A 17 -1.04 -18.25 2.52
N LEU A 18 -1.17 -16.95 2.28
CA LEU A 18 -0.84 -15.90 3.26
C LEU A 18 -1.84 -15.80 4.41
N GLN A 19 -3.05 -16.36 4.30
CA GLN A 19 -3.96 -16.46 5.46
C GLN A 19 -3.35 -17.29 6.59
N GLN A 20 -2.50 -18.26 6.27
CA GLN A 20 -1.73 -19.00 7.27
C GLN A 20 -0.62 -18.09 7.79
N ARG A 21 -0.72 -17.66 9.07
CA ARG A 21 0.23 -16.71 9.69
C ARG A 21 1.69 -17.15 9.58
N ALA A 22 1.96 -18.45 9.60
CA ALA A 22 3.30 -19.01 9.42
C ALA A 22 3.96 -18.63 8.09
N ASN A 23 3.16 -18.34 7.05
CA ASN A 23 3.61 -17.97 5.71
C ASN A 23 3.77 -16.46 5.53
N ARG A 24 3.53 -15.64 6.57
CA ARG A 24 3.67 -14.17 6.52
C ARG A 24 5.07 -13.68 6.90
N ARG A 25 6.06 -14.57 6.84
CA ARG A 25 7.49 -14.32 7.09
C ARG A 25 8.35 -15.18 6.16
N GLY A 26 9.61 -14.80 5.95
CA GLY A 26 10.56 -15.56 5.14
C GLY A 26 10.14 -15.74 3.68
N GLY A 27 10.74 -16.71 3.01
CA GLY A 27 10.71 -16.84 1.54
C GLY A 27 9.32 -16.93 0.90
N VAL A 28 8.31 -17.49 1.58
CA VAL A 28 6.95 -17.55 1.03
C VAL A 28 6.33 -16.16 0.93
N ALA A 29 6.40 -15.37 2.00
CA ALA A 29 5.89 -14.00 2.01
C ALA A 29 6.63 -13.14 0.97
N GLN A 30 7.97 -13.21 0.99
CA GLN A 30 8.83 -12.49 0.05
C GLN A 30 8.47 -12.79 -1.41
N GLN A 31 8.37 -14.07 -1.77
CA GLN A 31 8.06 -14.49 -3.15
C GLN A 31 6.68 -14.03 -3.58
N VAL A 32 5.65 -14.16 -2.73
CA VAL A 32 4.28 -13.74 -3.06
C VAL A 32 4.23 -12.22 -3.27
N LEU A 33 4.78 -11.44 -2.34
CA LEU A 33 4.79 -9.97 -2.40
C LEU A 33 5.56 -9.46 -3.62
N GLN A 34 6.72 -10.04 -3.90
CA GLN A 34 7.53 -9.69 -5.07
C GLN A 34 6.83 -10.07 -6.37
N THR A 35 6.25 -11.27 -6.45
CA THR A 35 5.54 -11.74 -7.65
C THR A 35 4.35 -10.84 -7.97
N LEU A 36 3.57 -10.45 -6.96
CA LEU A 36 2.46 -9.51 -7.15
C LEU A 36 2.92 -8.13 -7.60
N SER A 37 4.05 -7.65 -7.06
CA SER A 37 4.65 -6.39 -7.51
C SER A 37 5.04 -6.46 -8.98
N ILE A 38 5.76 -7.50 -9.40
CA ILE A 38 6.18 -7.71 -10.79
C ILE A 38 4.96 -7.85 -11.72
N LEU A 39 3.94 -8.60 -11.29
CA LEU A 39 2.69 -8.75 -12.03
C LEU A 39 2.06 -7.38 -12.31
N LEU A 40 1.81 -6.59 -11.27
CA LEU A 40 1.17 -5.28 -11.38
C LEU A 40 1.99 -4.29 -12.22
N GLN A 41 3.32 -4.33 -12.14
CA GLN A 41 4.20 -3.51 -12.97
C GLN A 41 4.12 -3.87 -14.47
N ASN A 42 3.87 -5.14 -14.78
CA ASN A 42 3.85 -5.63 -16.17
C ASN A 42 2.45 -5.66 -16.81
N VAL A 43 1.38 -5.41 -16.05
CA VAL A 43 0.04 -5.23 -16.61
C VAL A 43 0.00 -3.98 -17.50
N ARG A 44 -0.51 -4.13 -18.73
CA ARG A 44 -0.56 -3.06 -19.74
C ARG A 44 -1.96 -2.55 -20.03
N THR A 45 -2.99 -3.35 -19.78
CA THR A 45 -4.37 -3.00 -20.12
C THR A 45 -5.15 -2.61 -18.88
N GLN A 46 -6.02 -1.61 -19.02
CA GLN A 46 -6.89 -1.15 -17.94
C GLN A 46 -7.87 -2.23 -17.48
N GLN A 47 -8.37 -3.05 -18.42
CA GLN A 47 -9.28 -4.16 -18.12
C GLN A 47 -8.63 -5.17 -17.15
N THR A 48 -7.35 -5.49 -17.35
CA THR A 48 -6.63 -6.39 -16.45
C THR A 48 -6.37 -5.74 -15.09
N VAL A 49 -6.05 -4.45 -15.03
CA VAL A 49 -5.94 -3.73 -13.75
C VAL A 49 -7.25 -3.81 -12.97
N TYR A 50 -8.38 -3.54 -13.64
CA TYR A 50 -9.69 -3.63 -13.01
C TYR A 50 -10.00 -5.04 -12.52
N TYR A 51 -9.77 -6.07 -13.33
CA TYR A 51 -9.99 -7.44 -12.91
C TYR A 51 -9.16 -7.83 -11.67
N LEU A 52 -7.89 -7.42 -11.62
CA LEU A 52 -7.01 -7.72 -10.48
C LEU A 52 -7.47 -7.01 -9.20
N PHE A 53 -7.98 -5.78 -9.31
CA PHE A 53 -8.40 -4.97 -8.16
C PHE A 53 -9.85 -5.28 -7.71
N SER A 54 -10.75 -5.68 -8.61
CA SER A 54 -12.17 -5.89 -8.29
C SER A 54 -12.46 -7.12 -7.42
N ASN A 55 -11.58 -8.11 -7.41
CA ASN A 55 -11.82 -9.40 -6.73
C ASN A 55 -11.36 -9.42 -5.26
N ASN A 56 -10.99 -8.25 -4.70
CA ASN A 56 -10.57 -8.02 -3.32
C ASN A 56 -9.31 -8.76 -2.81
N HIS A 57 -8.77 -9.75 -3.53
CA HIS A 57 -7.57 -10.49 -3.09
C HIS A 57 -6.36 -9.60 -2.81
N ILE A 58 -6.16 -8.52 -3.59
CA ILE A 58 -5.08 -7.57 -3.33
C ILE A 58 -5.36 -6.76 -2.06
N ASN A 59 -6.59 -6.32 -1.83
CA ASN A 59 -6.98 -5.65 -0.59
C ASN A 59 -6.77 -6.56 0.63
N ASP A 60 -7.14 -7.84 0.52
CA ASP A 60 -6.96 -8.81 1.59
C ASP A 60 -5.48 -8.93 1.98
N ILE A 61 -4.59 -9.00 0.98
CA ILE A 61 -3.14 -9.07 1.18
C ILE A 61 -2.59 -7.78 1.79
N VAL A 62 -3.03 -6.62 1.31
CA VAL A 62 -2.66 -5.31 1.89
C VAL A 62 -3.04 -5.24 3.37
N GLY A 63 -4.20 -5.78 3.75
CA GLY A 63 -4.64 -5.76 5.15
C GLY A 63 -3.97 -6.79 6.07
N MET A 64 -3.07 -7.65 5.57
CA MET A 64 -2.45 -8.69 6.39
C MET A 64 -1.33 -8.13 7.27
N ALA A 65 -1.32 -8.54 8.53
CA ALA A 65 -0.18 -8.33 9.41
C ALA A 65 0.95 -9.30 9.04
N PHE A 66 1.95 -8.82 8.31
CA PHE A 66 3.20 -9.51 8.03
C PHE A 66 4.18 -9.35 9.20
N ASP A 67 5.20 -10.21 9.22
CA ASP A 67 6.33 -10.08 10.13
C ASP A 67 7.30 -9.01 9.60
N PHE A 68 7.20 -7.80 10.14
CA PHE A 68 8.04 -6.67 9.75
C PHE A 68 9.36 -6.60 10.54
N GLU A 69 9.64 -7.55 11.43
CA GLU A 69 11.00 -7.73 11.98
C GLU A 69 11.94 -8.32 10.92
N ASP A 70 11.38 -9.01 9.92
CA ASP A 70 12.07 -9.41 8.69
C ASP A 70 12.13 -8.20 7.73
N ASP A 71 13.26 -7.49 7.73
CA ASP A 71 13.50 -6.30 6.90
C ASP A 71 13.27 -6.58 5.40
N GLU A 72 13.50 -7.82 4.94
CA GLU A 72 13.30 -8.19 3.54
C GLU A 72 11.81 -8.34 3.21
N VAL A 73 11.02 -8.97 4.09
CA VAL A 73 9.56 -9.00 3.97
C VAL A 73 8.97 -7.60 3.99
N LEU A 74 9.43 -6.73 4.90
CA LEU A 74 9.02 -5.33 4.94
C LEU A 74 9.34 -4.61 3.62
N GLY A 75 10.55 -4.81 3.08
CA GLY A 75 10.97 -4.24 1.81
C GLY A 75 10.04 -4.62 0.65
N TYR A 76 9.72 -5.91 0.52
CA TYR A 76 8.79 -6.38 -0.50
C TYR A 76 7.35 -5.90 -0.28
N TYR A 77 6.89 -5.84 0.97
CA TYR A 77 5.57 -5.34 1.32
C TYR A 77 5.41 -3.87 0.92
N ILE A 78 6.35 -3.02 1.33
CA ILE A 78 6.34 -1.58 1.00
C ILE A 78 6.44 -1.37 -0.51
N ASN A 79 7.25 -2.17 -1.21
CA ASN A 79 7.32 -2.10 -2.66
C ASN A 79 6.01 -2.52 -3.34
N LEU A 80 5.29 -3.50 -2.80
CA LEU A 80 3.95 -3.87 -3.28
C LEU A 80 2.97 -2.70 -3.10
N LEU A 81 2.91 -2.10 -1.91
CA LEU A 81 2.03 -0.95 -1.66
C LEU A 81 2.33 0.20 -2.64
N LYS A 82 3.61 0.56 -2.81
CA LYS A 82 4.05 1.56 -3.79
C LYS A 82 3.66 1.18 -5.22
N THR A 83 3.77 -0.09 -5.58
CA THR A 83 3.40 -0.57 -6.91
C THR A 83 1.89 -0.44 -7.17
N ILE A 84 1.06 -0.74 -6.17
CA ILE A 84 -0.39 -0.55 -6.24
C ILE A 84 -0.71 0.94 -6.40
N SER A 85 -0.05 1.82 -5.63
CA SER A 85 -0.31 3.27 -5.67
C SER A 85 -0.04 3.89 -7.05
N LEU A 86 0.95 3.37 -7.79
CA LEU A 86 1.26 3.77 -9.17
C LEU A 86 0.17 3.38 -10.18
N ARG A 87 -0.78 2.51 -9.79
CA ARG A 87 -1.94 2.11 -10.61
C ARG A 87 -3.23 2.83 -10.19
N LEU A 88 -3.17 3.69 -9.16
CA LEU A 88 -4.33 4.42 -8.69
C LEU A 88 -4.63 5.65 -9.55
N ASN A 89 -5.91 5.85 -9.81
CA ASN A 89 -6.53 7.03 -10.38
C ASN A 89 -7.96 7.12 -9.82
N GLU A 90 -8.73 8.11 -10.27
CA GLU A 90 -10.11 8.33 -9.79
C GLU A 90 -11.02 7.10 -9.92
N ALA A 91 -10.81 6.27 -10.95
CA ALA A 91 -11.61 5.07 -11.17
C ALA A 91 -11.07 3.83 -10.42
N THR A 92 -9.75 3.65 -10.32
CA THR A 92 -9.16 2.48 -9.67
C THR A 92 -9.05 2.62 -8.15
N VAL A 93 -9.00 3.84 -7.61
CA VAL A 93 -8.94 4.07 -6.16
C VAL A 93 -10.17 3.54 -5.43
N GLN A 94 -11.32 3.50 -6.10
CA GLN A 94 -12.60 3.05 -5.52
C GLN A 94 -12.58 1.55 -5.15
N PHE A 95 -11.65 0.77 -5.71
CA PHE A 95 -11.45 -0.62 -5.27
C PHE A 95 -10.76 -0.72 -3.91
N PHE A 96 -10.08 0.34 -3.47
CA PHE A 96 -9.31 0.37 -2.21
C PHE A 96 -9.89 1.35 -1.18
N PHE A 97 -10.66 2.34 -1.64
CA PHE A 97 -11.22 3.40 -0.82
C PHE A 97 -12.72 3.18 -0.57
N GLN A 98 -13.09 3.14 0.70
CA GLN A 98 -14.47 3.18 1.16
C GLN A 98 -14.73 4.57 1.75
N ALA A 99 -15.63 5.34 1.15
CA ALA A 99 -15.90 6.73 1.55
C ALA A 99 -16.58 6.89 2.93
N GLY A 100 -16.92 5.78 3.59
CA GLY A 100 -17.68 5.79 4.84
C GLY A 100 -19.14 6.16 4.61
N GLY A 101 -19.95 5.96 5.64
CA GLY A 101 -21.39 6.24 5.64
C GLY A 101 -21.91 6.36 7.08
N PRO A 102 -23.23 6.47 7.27
CA PRO A 102 -23.82 6.50 8.61
C PRO A 102 -23.36 5.28 9.44
N GLY A 103 -22.57 5.53 10.49
CA GLY A 103 -22.03 4.50 11.37
C GLY A 103 -20.84 3.68 10.81
N THR A 104 -20.33 3.99 9.62
CA THR A 104 -19.17 3.30 9.03
C THR A 104 -18.07 4.31 8.69
N PRO A 105 -16.88 4.25 9.31
CA PRO A 105 -15.80 5.17 9.01
C PRO A 105 -15.27 4.94 7.59
N ALA A 106 -14.78 6.01 6.97
CA ALA A 106 -14.06 5.90 5.71
C ALA A 106 -12.75 5.12 5.92
N SER A 107 -12.35 4.33 4.93
CA SER A 107 -11.15 3.47 5.02
C SER A 107 -10.40 3.44 3.70
N LEU A 108 -9.07 3.49 3.79
CA LEU A 108 -8.14 3.24 2.69
C LEU A 108 -6.97 2.42 3.22
N PRO A 109 -7.11 1.07 3.34
CA PRO A 109 -6.08 0.21 3.89
C PRO A 109 -4.70 0.42 3.27
N LEU A 110 -4.64 0.61 1.94
CA LEU A 110 -3.39 0.87 1.21
C LEU A 110 -2.61 2.07 1.81
N TYR A 111 -3.32 3.16 2.12
CA TYR A 111 -2.71 4.36 2.69
C TYR A 111 -2.43 4.18 4.18
N SER A 112 -3.42 3.70 4.95
CA SER A 112 -3.29 3.57 6.41
C SER A 112 -2.20 2.58 6.82
N GLU A 113 -1.97 1.52 6.04
CA GLU A 113 -0.86 0.59 6.27
C GLU A 113 0.50 1.20 5.91
N ALA A 114 0.59 1.96 4.82
CA ALA A 114 1.84 2.56 4.38
C ALA A 114 2.36 3.64 5.35
N VAL A 115 1.48 4.52 5.84
CA VAL A 115 1.88 5.67 6.67
C VAL A 115 2.43 5.27 8.05
N LYS A 116 2.22 4.02 8.49
CA LYS A 116 2.86 3.46 9.70
C LYS A 116 4.39 3.50 9.61
N PHE A 117 4.94 3.51 8.39
CA PHE A 117 6.37 3.45 8.12
C PHE A 117 6.98 4.78 7.69
N ILE A 118 6.27 5.91 7.88
CA ILE A 118 6.74 7.25 7.46
C ILE A 118 8.10 7.63 8.04
N ASN A 119 8.35 7.27 9.30
CA ASN A 119 9.59 7.55 10.04
C ASN A 119 10.49 6.31 10.16
N HIS A 120 10.36 5.33 9.25
CA HIS A 120 11.17 4.12 9.28
C HIS A 120 12.67 4.45 9.13
N ARG A 121 13.55 3.68 9.79
CA ARG A 121 15.01 3.90 9.76
C ARG A 121 15.62 3.85 8.35
N ASP A 122 15.10 2.96 7.51
CA ASP A 122 15.54 2.79 6.12
C ASP A 122 15.00 3.92 5.21
N GLY A 123 15.92 4.64 4.55
CA GLY A 123 15.58 5.73 3.64
C GLY A 123 14.79 5.29 2.40
N MET A 124 15.00 4.08 1.89
CA MET A 124 14.23 3.54 0.77
C MET A 124 12.78 3.26 1.15
N VAL A 125 12.55 2.75 2.37
CA VAL A 125 11.19 2.57 2.91
C VAL A 125 10.48 3.93 3.01
N ARG A 126 11.14 4.93 3.61
CA ARG A 126 10.57 6.29 3.70
C ARG A 126 10.28 6.88 2.32
N ALA A 127 11.19 6.70 1.35
CA ALA A 127 11.00 7.19 -0.02
C ALA A 127 9.78 6.53 -0.69
N ALA A 128 9.62 5.22 -0.55
CA ALA A 128 8.48 4.49 -1.11
C ALA A 128 7.15 4.91 -0.48
N VAL A 129 7.10 5.11 0.84
CA VAL A 129 5.91 5.64 1.55
C VAL A 129 5.57 7.04 1.04
N LYS A 130 6.56 7.93 0.89
CA LYS A 130 6.34 9.28 0.34
C LYS A 130 5.80 9.25 -1.08
N THR A 131 6.36 8.40 -1.95
CA THR A 131 5.83 8.21 -3.32
C THR A 131 4.39 7.74 -3.29
N LEU A 132 4.06 6.76 -2.44
CA LEU A 132 2.68 6.28 -2.29
C LEU A 132 1.74 7.38 -1.83
N THR A 133 2.12 8.15 -0.80
CA THR A 133 1.30 9.25 -0.28
C THR A 133 1.04 10.30 -1.36
N LEU A 134 2.07 10.68 -2.13
CA LEU A 134 1.92 11.63 -3.23
C LEU A 134 1.00 11.11 -4.33
N ASN A 135 1.11 9.83 -4.71
CA ASN A 135 0.22 9.21 -5.69
C ASN A 135 -1.23 9.25 -5.24
N VAL A 136 -1.50 8.99 -3.94
CA VAL A 136 -2.84 9.03 -3.35
C VAL A 136 -3.38 10.46 -3.31
N TYR A 137 -2.56 11.44 -2.91
CA TYR A 137 -2.95 12.85 -2.81
C TYR A 137 -3.27 13.46 -4.19
N ALA A 138 -2.56 13.01 -5.23
CA ALA A 138 -2.74 13.48 -6.59
C ALA A 138 -4.08 13.05 -7.25
N ILE A 139 -4.84 12.15 -6.62
CA ILE A 139 -6.10 11.66 -7.18
C ILE A 139 -7.20 12.72 -6.97
N PRO A 140 -7.87 13.20 -8.04
CA PRO A 140 -8.85 14.28 -7.94
C PRO A 140 -10.22 13.77 -7.48
N LEU A 141 -10.30 13.18 -6.28
CA LEU A 141 -11.54 12.64 -5.72
C LEU A 141 -11.90 13.35 -4.40
N PRO A 142 -12.95 14.20 -4.35
CA PRO A 142 -13.28 15.00 -3.18
C PRO A 142 -13.50 14.20 -1.89
N ALA A 143 -14.18 13.05 -1.99
CA ALA A 143 -14.42 12.18 -0.84
C ALA A 143 -13.11 11.60 -0.26
N LEU A 144 -12.13 11.32 -1.14
CA LEU A 144 -10.81 10.86 -0.72
C LEU A 144 -10.03 11.98 -0.03
N HIS A 145 -10.05 13.21 -0.58
CA HIS A 145 -9.41 14.35 0.07
C HIS A 145 -10.00 14.65 1.44
N ALA A 146 -11.34 14.58 1.58
CA ALA A 146 -12.00 14.72 2.87
C ALA A 146 -11.57 13.65 3.88
N TYR A 147 -11.34 12.41 3.43
CA TYR A 147 -10.77 11.37 4.27
C TYR A 147 -9.34 11.69 4.69
N LEU A 148 -8.48 12.12 3.75
CA LEU A 148 -7.05 12.37 4.00
C LEU A 148 -6.79 13.58 4.91
N THR A 149 -7.72 14.53 4.97
CA THR A 149 -7.64 15.70 5.87
C THR A 149 -8.34 15.49 7.21
N ALA A 150 -9.02 14.35 7.40
CA ALA A 150 -9.64 13.98 8.67
C ALA A 150 -8.73 13.06 9.51
N PRO A 151 -8.75 13.15 10.85
CA PRO A 151 -8.12 12.16 11.70
C PRO A 151 -8.74 10.76 11.50
N PRO A 152 -7.94 9.67 11.56
CA PRO A 152 -6.49 9.66 11.82
C PRO A 152 -5.62 9.84 10.56
N ALA A 153 -6.19 9.85 9.36
CA ALA A 153 -5.43 9.84 8.10
C ALA A 153 -4.57 11.11 7.90
N ALA A 154 -5.01 12.25 8.45
CA ALA A 154 -4.28 13.52 8.42
C ALA A 154 -2.97 13.51 9.22
N GLY A 155 -2.80 12.57 10.17
CA GLY A 155 -1.61 12.50 11.04
C GLY A 155 -0.28 12.29 10.30
N TYR A 156 -0.33 11.90 9.03
CA TYR A 156 0.84 11.88 8.14
C TYR A 156 1.51 13.27 8.05
N LEU A 157 0.73 14.34 7.89
CA LEU A 157 1.28 15.69 7.72
C LEU A 157 1.95 16.17 9.00
N ASP A 158 1.35 15.89 10.16
CA ASP A 158 1.93 16.20 11.47
C ASP A 158 3.25 15.46 11.69
N SER A 159 3.27 14.17 11.33
CA SER A 159 4.48 13.33 11.43
C SER A 159 5.60 13.84 10.53
N LEU A 160 5.27 14.26 9.30
CA LEU A 160 6.22 14.83 8.35
C LEU A 160 6.77 16.17 8.84
N ALA A 161 5.89 17.06 9.33
CA ALA A 161 6.29 18.36 9.85
C ALA A 161 7.24 18.20 11.06
N THR A 162 6.93 17.27 11.96
CA THR A 162 7.77 16.95 13.12
C THR A 162 9.14 16.44 12.68
N TYR A 163 9.19 15.47 11.76
CA TYR A 163 10.45 14.95 11.22
C TYR A 163 11.31 16.05 10.58
N LEU A 164 10.71 16.96 9.80
CA LEU A 164 11.44 18.06 9.19
C LEU A 164 12.00 19.03 10.24
N ALA A 165 11.22 19.36 11.27
CA ALA A 165 11.67 20.20 12.37
C ALA A 165 12.87 19.60 13.12
N GLU A 166 12.84 18.30 13.38
CA GLU A 166 13.97 17.57 14.00
C GLU A 166 15.23 17.64 13.15
N GLN A 167 15.11 17.41 11.84
CA GLN A 167 16.25 17.47 10.91
C GLN A 167 16.86 18.87 10.79
N CYS A 168 16.03 19.92 10.79
CA CYS A 168 16.54 21.30 10.84
C CYS A 168 17.32 21.55 12.13
N GLY A 169 16.81 21.10 13.28
CA GLY A 169 17.49 21.27 14.57
C GLY A 169 18.78 20.47 14.72
N GLU A 170 18.98 19.40 13.95
CA GLU A 170 20.28 18.68 13.87
C GLU A 170 21.30 19.44 13.02
N LEU A 171 20.86 20.11 11.96
CA LEU A 171 21.72 20.92 11.10
C LEU A 171 22.20 22.18 11.83
N ASP A 172 21.34 22.84 12.60
CA ASP A 172 21.70 24.03 13.39
C ASP A 172 22.69 23.74 14.53
N ARG A 173 22.86 22.47 14.90
CA ARG A 173 23.79 22.00 15.94
C ARG A 173 25.16 21.57 15.41
N ARG A 174 25.38 21.58 14.09
CA ARG A 174 26.65 21.25 13.43
C ARG A 174 27.41 22.51 13.06
#